data_AF-A0A0F9IHF3-F1
#
_entry.id   AF-A0A0F9IHF3-F1
#
_cell.length_a   1.000
_cell.length_b   1.000
_cell.length_c   1.000
_cell.angle_alpha   90.00
_cell.angle_beta   90.00
_cell.angle_gamma   90.00
#
_symmetry.space_group_name_H-M   'P 1'
#
loop_
_entity.id
_entity.type
_entity.pdbx_description
1 polymer ?
#
loop_
_entity_poly.entity_id
_entity_poly.type
_entity_poly.pdbx_seq_one_letter_code
_entity_poly.pdbx_strand_id
1 'polypeptide(L)'
;MADEITSKAVFLITIDALNLNHLKVYGYNRNTAPNLEKFITQGSIFINAFTNGPETPSSFSSIFSSILPFLNGGYSPMPSH
;
A
#
# COMPACT_ATOMS: atom_id res chain seq x y z
N MET A 1 -3.08 -31.06 -26.21
CA MET A 1 -2.65 -30.72 -24.84
C MET A 1 -3.13 -29.30 -24.59
N ALA A 2 -4.08 -29.12 -23.68
CA ALA A 2 -4.58 -27.80 -23.31
C ALA A 2 -3.73 -27.27 -22.16
N ASP A 3 -3.25 -26.04 -22.27
CA ASP A 3 -2.52 -25.37 -21.20
C ASP A 3 -3.43 -25.21 -19.98
N GLU A 4 -2.98 -25.74 -18.85
CA GLU A 4 -3.67 -25.62 -17.57
C GLU A 4 -3.59 -24.17 -17.09
N ILE A 5 -4.71 -23.46 -17.09
CA ILE A 5 -4.79 -22.10 -16.54
C ILE A 5 -4.64 -22.20 -15.03
N THR A 6 -3.41 -22.10 -14.54
CA THR A 6 -3.14 -21.89 -13.11
C THR A 6 -3.54 -20.45 -12.76
N SER A 7 -4.73 -20.29 -12.19
CA SER A 7 -5.14 -19.02 -11.61
C SER A 7 -4.30 -18.73 -10.37
N LYS A 8 -3.59 -17.60 -10.35
CA LYS A 8 -2.84 -17.14 -9.18
C LYS A 8 -3.72 -16.21 -8.35
N ALA A 9 -3.87 -16.52 -7.07
CA ALA A 9 -4.50 -15.61 -6.11
C ALA A 9 -3.57 -14.43 -5.82
N VAL A 10 -4.15 -13.23 -5.76
CA VAL A 10 -3.45 -12.00 -5.38
C VAL A 10 -4.04 -11.49 -4.08
N PHE A 11 -3.18 -11.24 -3.10
CA PHE A 11 -3.56 -10.67 -1.80
C PHE A 11 -3.00 -9.25 -1.68
N LEU A 12 -3.90 -8.26 -1.59
CA LEU A 12 -3.54 -6.88 -1.27
C LEU A 12 -3.76 -6.66 0.24
N ILE A 13 -2.67 -6.43 0.97
CA ILE A 13 -2.69 -6.19 2.42
C ILE A 13 -2.26 -4.74 2.67
N THR A 14 -3.10 -3.97 3.35
CA THR A 14 -2.86 -2.56 3.71
C THR A 14 -2.97 -2.37 5.21
N ILE A 15 -2.20 -1.43 5.77
CA ILE A 15 -2.28 -1.03 7.19
C ILE A 15 -2.56 0.47 7.22
N ASP A 16 -3.66 0.87 7.86
CA ASP A 16 -4.04 2.28 7.98
C ASP A 16 -3.07 3.03 8.90
N ALA A 17 -2.73 4.26 8.51
CA ALA A 17 -1.82 5.16 9.24
C ALA A 17 -0.44 4.58 9.63
N LEU A 18 0.09 3.61 8.86
CA LEU A 18 1.40 3.04 9.12
C LEU A 18 2.52 4.03 8.82
N ASN A 19 3.39 4.27 9.80
CA ASN A 19 4.61 5.05 9.63
C ASN A 19 5.82 4.11 9.43
N LEU A 20 6.57 4.32 8.34
CA LEU A 20 7.75 3.53 7.99
C LEU A 20 8.82 3.53 9.10
N ASN A 21 8.97 4.63 9.83
CA ASN A 21 9.97 4.79 10.89
C ASN A 21 9.71 3.90 12.11
N HIS A 22 8.57 3.21 12.16
CA HIS A 22 8.26 2.24 13.22
C HIS A 22 8.50 0.79 12.82
N LEU A 23 9.09 0.53 11.66
CA LEU A 23 9.40 -0.83 11.21
C LEU A 23 10.92 -1.08 11.18
N LYS A 24 11.33 -2.23 11.72
CA LYS A 24 12.73 -2.64 11.77
C LYS A 24 13.37 -2.74 10.37
N VAL A 25 12.59 -3.15 9.36
CA VAL A 25 13.06 -3.24 7.98
C VAL A 25 13.49 -1.89 7.38
N TYR A 26 12.98 -0.78 7.93
CA TYR A 26 13.37 0.59 7.56
C TYR A 26 14.35 1.21 8.57
N GLY A 27 14.92 0.43 9.49
CA GLY A 27 15.96 0.88 10.44
C GLY A 27 15.47 1.16 11.86
N TYR A 28 14.22 0.84 12.21
CA TYR A 28 13.73 1.03 13.59
C TYR A 28 14.33 0.01 14.57
N ASN A 29 14.70 0.46 15.77
CA ASN A 29 15.39 -0.40 16.76
C ASN A 29 14.51 -1.53 17.31
N ARG A 30 13.18 -1.33 17.40
CA ARG A 30 12.26 -2.34 17.93
C ARG A 30 11.63 -3.12 16.79
N ASN A 31 11.57 -4.45 16.93
CA ASN A 31 10.83 -5.28 15.99
C ASN A 31 9.33 -5.28 16.35
N THR A 32 8.61 -4.27 15.89
CA THR A 32 7.16 -4.09 16.13
C THR A 32 6.30 -4.99 15.25
N ALA A 33 6.84 -5.56 14.17
CA ALA A 33 6.11 -6.35 13.19
C ALA A 33 6.90 -7.60 12.74
N PRO A 34 7.20 -8.55 13.66
CA PRO A 34 8.06 -9.70 13.37
C PRO A 34 7.53 -10.63 12.28
N ASN A 35 6.21 -10.75 12.14
CA ASN A 35 5.61 -11.56 11.06
C ASN A 35 5.74 -10.88 9.70
N LEU A 36 5.65 -9.54 9.66
CA LEU A 36 5.86 -8.77 8.44
C LEU A 36 7.33 -8.86 7.99
N GLU A 37 8.29 -8.78 8.92
CA GLU A 37 9.72 -8.96 8.64
C GLU A 37 10.00 -10.30 7.94
N LYS A 38 9.44 -11.42 8.45
CA LYS A 38 9.58 -12.75 7.84
C LYS A 38 8.99 -12.88 6.44
N PHE A 39 7.94 -12.11 6.15
CA PHE A 39 7.30 -12.12 4.83
C PHE A 39 8.12 -11.30 3.83
N ILE A 40 8.62 -10.14 4.27
CA ILE A 40 9.37 -9.23 3.41
C ILE A 40 10.68 -9.85 2.89
N THR A 41 11.36 -10.70 3.66
CA THR A 41 12.61 -11.36 3.23
C THR A 41 12.43 -12.29 2.01
N GLN A 42 11.20 -12.63 1.66
CA GLN A 42 10.87 -13.50 0.52
C GLN A 42 10.50 -12.71 -0.74
N GLY A 43 10.47 -11.38 -0.67
CA GLY A 43 10.00 -10.50 -1.73
C GLY A 43 10.93 -9.33 -2.01
N SER A 44 10.34 -8.26 -2.56
CA SER A 44 11.05 -7.02 -2.87
C SER A 44 10.50 -5.88 -2.03
N ILE A 45 11.39 -4.96 -1.62
CA ILE A 45 11.05 -3.77 -0.83
C ILE A 45 11.19 -2.54 -1.72
N PHE A 46 10.17 -1.69 -1.70
CA PHE A 46 10.24 -0.36 -2.29
C PHE A 46 10.55 0.66 -1.18
N ILE A 47 11.70 1.31 -1.25
CA ILE A 47 12.15 2.28 -0.23
C ILE A 47 11.58 3.69 -0.45
N ASN A 48 11.17 3.99 -1.68
CA ASN A 48 10.63 5.29 -2.10
C ASN A 48 9.19 5.15 -2.60
N ALA A 49 8.32 4.60 -1.76
CA ALA A 49 6.88 4.49 -2.02
C ALA A 49 6.13 5.62 -1.29
N PHE A 50 5.49 6.51 -2.05
CA PHE A 50 4.80 7.69 -1.52
C PHE A 50 3.28 7.55 -1.60
N THR A 51 2.58 8.10 -0.62
CA THR A 51 1.11 8.16 -0.63
C THR A 51 0.61 9.22 -1.61
N ASN A 52 -0.54 8.98 -2.25
CA ASN A 52 -1.19 9.95 -3.14
C ASN A 52 -1.92 11.08 -2.38
N GLY A 53 -2.08 10.93 -1.06
CA GLY A 53 -2.57 11.97 -0.16
C GLY A 53 -2.43 11.52 1.30
N PRO A 54 -2.36 12.46 2.27
CA PRO A 54 -2.07 12.16 3.67
C PRO A 54 -3.25 11.52 4.44
N GLU A 55 -4.47 11.57 3.91
CA GLU A 55 -5.69 11.09 4.54
C GLU A 55 -6.18 9.75 3.94
N THR A 56 -6.88 8.96 4.76
CA THR A 56 -7.39 7.64 4.35
C THR A 56 -8.25 7.70 3.08
N PRO A 57 -9.20 8.67 2.91
CA PRO A 57 -10.01 8.75 1.69
C PRO A 57 -9.21 8.91 0.40
N SER A 58 -8.23 9.83 0.35
CA SER A 58 -7.46 10.09 -0.87
C SER A 58 -6.50 8.94 -1.18
N SER A 59 -5.83 8.40 -0.16
CA SER A 59 -4.85 7.31 -0.30
C SER A 59 -5.51 6.02 -0.82
N PHE A 60 -6.56 5.54 -0.13
CA PHE A 60 -7.21 4.27 -0.51
C PHE A 60 -7.97 4.39 -1.84
N SER A 61 -8.66 5.50 -2.10
CA SER A 61 -9.35 5.69 -3.38
C SER A 61 -8.38 5.62 -4.56
N SER A 62 -7.19 6.21 -4.40
CA SER A 62 -6.16 6.15 -5.44
C SER A 62 -5.61 4.74 -5.65
N ILE A 63 -5.42 3.96 -4.58
CA ILE A 63 -4.95 2.56 -4.66
C ILE A 63 -5.92 1.70 -5.48
N PHE A 64 -7.23 1.86 -5.28
CA PHE A 64 -8.23 1.01 -5.96
C PHE A 64 -8.60 1.49 -7.36
N SER A 65 -8.59 2.81 -7.60
CA SER A 65 -9.00 3.37 -8.89
C SER A 65 -7.84 3.61 -9.85
N SER A 66 -6.60 3.64 -9.35
CA SER A 66 -5.43 4.15 -10.08
C SER A 66 -5.59 5.61 -10.56
N ILE A 67 -6.44 6.40 -9.90
CA ILE A 67 -6.72 7.81 -10.22
C ILE A 67 -6.23 8.67 -9.05
N LEU A 68 -5.51 9.75 -9.37
CA LEU A 68 -5.00 10.69 -8.35
C LEU A 68 -6.08 11.64 -7.84
N PRO A 69 -5.96 12.12 -6.59
CA PRO A 69 -6.73 13.26 -6.13
C PRO A 69 -6.47 14.45 -7.05
N PHE A 70 -7.52 15.19 -7.40
CA PHE A 70 -7.46 16.38 -8.27
C PHE A 70 -7.16 16.15 -9.76
N LEU A 71 -6.98 14.91 -10.22
CA LEU A 71 -7.00 14.62 -11.66
C LEU A 71 -8.41 14.85 -12.21
N ASN A 72 -8.55 15.26 -13.48
CA ASN A 72 -9.87 15.46 -14.11
C ASN A 72 -10.76 14.22 -13.95
N GLY A 73 -11.88 14.36 -13.24
CA GLY A 73 -12.81 13.25 -12.94
C GLY A 73 -12.45 12.42 -11.69
N GLY A 74 -11.36 12.77 -11.00
CA GLY A 74 -11.00 12.20 -9.69
C GLY A 74 -11.92 12.69 -8.57
N TYR A 75 -12.01 11.91 -7.50
CA TYR A 75 -12.77 12.26 -6.32
C TYR A 75 -12.11 13.45 -5.60
N SER A 76 -12.91 14.46 -5.22
CA SER A 76 -12.46 15.54 -4.35
C SER A 76 -12.58 15.10 -2.90
N PRO A 77 -11.47 14.94 -2.15
CA PRO A 77 -11.54 14.62 -0.72
C PRO A 77 -11.96 15.83 0.12
N MET A 78 -11.97 17.03 -0.45
CA MET A 78 -12.49 18.24 0.21
C MET A 78 -14.01 18.13 0.34
N PRO A 79 -14.58 18.38 1.54
CA PRO A 79 -16.02 18.54 1.70
C PRO A 79 -16.54 19.57 0.71
N SER A 80 -17.65 19.27 0.03
CA SER A 80 -18.43 20.33 -0.61
C SER A 80 -18.94 21.23 0.53
N HIS A 81 -18.39 22.44 0.64
CA HIS A 81 -18.96 23.46 1.51
C HIS A 81 -20.45 23.65 1.22
#